data_AF-A0ABD1W370-F1
#
_entry.id   AF-A0ABD1W370-F1
#
_cell.length_a   1.000
_cell.length_b   1.000
_cell.length_c   1.000
_cell.angle_alpha   90.00
_cell.angle_beta   90.00
_cell.angle_gamma   90.00
#
_symmetry.space_group_name_H-M   'P 1'
#
loop_
_entity.id
_entity.type
_entity.pdbx_description
1 polymer ?
#
loop_
_entity_poly.entity_id
_entity_poly.type
_entity_poly.pdbx_seq_one_letter_code
_entity_poly.pdbx_strand_id
1 'polypeptide(L)'
;MLVLLCSGSSRPSHSLMLFLPCEEVEKMLEAAAILPVNFKSCALWGKLMDGMYWLRKALQILGPRNCGQFELTSAEEVLVLYQKICVPFPMIVDRLQNSIHKHNLWLEQVRLFFRLGPEDRSWIILLQLKDLGTAEAFSCVELEKVYSEVEKVQQWKRHCEDIIKPSTGNGNMLISTLLEIKKTLDRSFGMYKKSKNSKEGTLCLSCCSDINDQELWTCSICKDCFHLQCTKLLLEDANDMALFICSYCNFVKNAKLPLKGSGLLRIGRKHPELDRLTALLSDADVLCLWIEERRILHQIVEKALACNSCLTELVDFALAHLDKDLSAVTEKMRIAYKAIELAGIYDGQGYRKFELALARNTWKIRTQKLLESAEKPTIQQILRLLKEGLAISIPPEDYYRQQLTALRDIGLQWADTAKKVSMDGGALRLDKVFELITEGENLPVDCVKELKLLRDRSMLYCICRRPYDQRAVIACDKCNEWYHLDCMTISSTPKIYICPACILEPEEDMGGLAPIAQERFTGSKFEEPQTPLRRTELQKKSQKRKSVSKTMRLAVDQGPGDVVRNHSGCERLFWSNRKPFRRAARKRSEFQSLSPFLYVQNN
;
A
#
# COMPACT_ATOMS: atom_id res chain seq x y z
N MET A 1 70.84 13.59 -48.38
CA MET A 1 69.42 13.54 -47.98
C MET A 1 68.73 14.89 -48.17
N LEU A 2 69.18 15.98 -47.53
CA LEU A 2 68.71 17.36 -47.81
C LEU A 2 68.87 17.79 -49.28
N VAL A 3 70.00 17.46 -49.92
CA VAL A 3 70.20 17.71 -51.36
C VAL A 3 69.20 16.93 -52.23
N LEU A 4 68.86 15.68 -51.85
CA LEU A 4 67.87 14.84 -52.55
C LEU A 4 66.43 15.34 -52.37
N LEU A 5 66.14 16.08 -51.29
CA LEU A 5 64.85 16.75 -51.07
C LEU A 5 64.75 18.08 -51.84
N CYS A 6 65.87 18.74 -52.12
CA CYS A 6 65.93 20.05 -52.80
C CYS A 6 66.14 19.94 -54.33
N SER A 7 66.75 18.86 -54.82
CA SER A 7 67.03 18.67 -56.25
C SER A 7 65.81 18.06 -56.95
N GLY A 8 65.02 18.88 -57.63
CA GLY A 8 63.89 18.47 -58.49
C GLY A 8 64.27 17.63 -59.72
N SER A 9 65.38 16.89 -59.68
CA SER A 9 65.89 16.08 -60.79
C SER A 9 66.49 14.77 -60.27
N SER A 10 65.69 13.72 -60.41
CA SER A 10 65.95 12.27 -60.35
C SER A 10 65.10 11.59 -59.27
N ARG A 11 64.15 10.76 -59.72
CA ARG A 11 63.15 10.04 -58.93
C ARG A 11 63.74 9.53 -57.59
N PRO A 12 63.44 10.17 -56.45
CA PRO A 12 63.46 9.46 -55.19
C PRO A 12 62.22 8.55 -55.20
N SER A 13 62.34 7.34 -54.68
CA SER A 13 61.20 6.44 -54.56
C SER A 13 60.03 7.18 -53.88
N HIS A 14 58.87 7.23 -54.55
CA HIS A 14 57.63 7.86 -54.09
C HIS A 14 57.23 7.48 -52.65
N SER A 15 57.80 6.39 -52.12
CA SER A 15 57.63 5.87 -50.76
C SER A 15 58.32 6.70 -49.66
N LEU A 16 59.49 7.30 -49.90
CA LEU A 16 60.28 7.96 -48.84
C LEU A 16 59.82 9.39 -48.49
N MET A 17 59.09 10.07 -49.39
CA MET A 17 58.59 11.44 -49.17
C MET A 17 57.20 11.50 -48.52
N LEU A 18 56.48 10.39 -48.44
CA LEU A 18 55.10 10.37 -47.93
C LEU A 18 55.01 10.45 -46.39
N PHE A 19 56.09 10.14 -45.67
CA PHE A 19 56.11 10.04 -44.21
C PHE A 19 57.42 10.53 -43.61
N LEU A 20 57.83 11.79 -43.83
CA LEU A 20 58.91 12.36 -43.02
C LEU A 20 58.34 12.70 -41.62
N PRO A 21 58.66 11.94 -40.56
CA PRO A 21 58.14 12.17 -39.22
C PRO A 21 58.79 13.44 -38.63
N CYS A 22 58.05 14.21 -37.84
CA CYS A 22 58.59 15.39 -37.16
C CYS A 22 59.85 15.04 -36.33
N GLU A 23 59.90 13.85 -35.75
CA GLU A 23 61.05 13.32 -34.99
C GLU A 23 62.33 13.19 -35.85
N GLU A 24 62.23 12.86 -37.13
CA GLU A 24 63.41 12.79 -38.01
C GLU A 24 63.94 14.19 -38.32
N VAL A 25 63.05 15.17 -38.48
CA VAL A 25 63.44 16.58 -38.67
C VAL A 25 64.10 17.13 -37.41
N GLU A 26 63.60 16.75 -36.23
CA GLU A 26 64.22 17.11 -34.94
C GLU A 26 65.61 16.48 -34.78
N LYS A 27 65.78 15.19 -35.08
CA LYS A 27 67.09 14.52 -35.08
C LYS A 27 68.07 15.17 -36.06
N MET A 28 67.59 15.61 -37.23
CA MET A 28 68.42 16.33 -38.21
C MET A 28 68.84 17.72 -37.69
N LEU A 29 67.95 18.43 -36.99
CA LEU A 29 68.26 19.72 -36.36
C LEU A 29 69.25 19.56 -35.19
N GLU A 30 69.13 18.51 -34.39
CA GLU A 30 70.06 18.16 -33.31
C GLU A 30 71.44 17.79 -33.86
N ALA A 31 71.50 16.95 -34.91
CA ALA A 31 72.75 16.62 -35.59
C ALA A 31 73.41 17.86 -36.23
N ALA A 32 72.60 18.77 -36.78
CA ALA A 32 73.07 20.04 -37.34
C ALA A 32 73.70 20.96 -36.29
N ALA A 33 73.27 20.90 -35.02
CA ALA A 33 73.84 21.68 -33.93
C ALA A 33 75.28 21.27 -33.58
N ILE A 34 75.64 20.00 -33.82
CA ILE A 34 76.94 19.40 -33.45
C ILE A 34 78.03 19.63 -34.52
N LEU A 35 77.66 20.15 -35.71
CA LEU A 35 78.60 20.34 -36.82
C LEU A 35 79.66 21.45 -36.56
N PRO A 36 80.86 21.33 -37.15
CA PRO A 36 81.95 22.29 -37.00
C PRO A 36 81.60 23.71 -37.46
N VAL A 37 82.16 24.73 -36.78
CA VAL A 37 81.85 26.17 -36.95
C VAL A 37 82.06 26.68 -38.39
N ASN A 38 83.01 26.11 -39.10
CA ASN A 38 83.37 26.39 -40.48
C ASN A 38 82.25 26.04 -41.50
N PHE A 39 81.31 25.15 -41.17
CA PHE A 39 80.12 24.92 -41.98
C PHE A 39 78.98 25.90 -41.64
N LYS A 40 78.95 26.42 -40.40
CA LYS A 40 77.89 27.32 -39.89
C LYS A 40 77.98 28.74 -40.47
N SER A 41 79.13 29.16 -40.99
CA SER A 41 79.35 30.48 -41.58
C SER A 41 78.92 30.60 -43.06
N CYS A 42 78.45 29.51 -43.68
CA CYS A 42 78.05 29.50 -45.08
C CYS A 42 76.61 30.03 -45.26
N ALA A 43 76.40 30.95 -46.21
CA ALA A 43 75.05 31.48 -46.50
C ALA A 43 74.04 30.37 -46.88
N LEU A 44 74.51 29.30 -47.54
CA LEU A 44 73.71 28.11 -47.84
C LEU A 44 73.22 27.41 -46.56
N TRP A 45 74.06 27.36 -45.53
CA TRP A 45 73.72 26.74 -44.25
C TRP A 45 72.56 27.46 -43.57
N GLY A 46 72.59 28.81 -43.53
CA GLY A 46 71.49 29.61 -43.01
C GLY A 46 70.17 29.33 -43.72
N LYS A 47 70.18 29.32 -45.07
CA LYS A 47 68.98 29.02 -45.87
C LYS A 47 68.43 27.61 -45.66
N LEU A 48 69.30 26.61 -45.49
CA LEU A 48 68.90 25.23 -45.18
C LEU A 48 68.31 25.11 -43.77
N MET A 49 68.90 25.78 -42.78
CA MET A 49 68.38 25.81 -41.41
C MET A 49 67.03 26.51 -41.34
N ASP A 50 66.85 27.65 -42.01
CA ASP A 50 65.54 28.34 -42.12
C ASP A 50 64.45 27.40 -42.68
N GLY A 51 64.79 26.65 -43.74
CA GLY A 51 63.90 25.64 -44.31
C GLY A 51 63.57 24.49 -43.35
N MET A 52 64.56 24.00 -42.59
CA MET A 52 64.37 22.93 -41.61
C MET A 52 63.55 23.37 -40.38
N TYR A 53 63.76 24.59 -39.88
CA TYR A 53 62.95 25.16 -38.80
C TYR A 53 61.50 25.35 -39.23
N TRP A 54 61.28 25.81 -40.46
CA TRP A 54 59.94 25.89 -41.02
C TRP A 54 59.30 24.51 -41.18
N LEU A 55 60.04 23.54 -41.72
CA LEU A 55 59.54 22.18 -41.91
C LEU A 55 59.15 21.56 -40.56
N ARG A 56 59.94 21.78 -39.51
CA ARG A 56 59.58 21.38 -38.14
C ARG A 56 58.26 22.02 -37.70
N LYS A 57 58.11 23.35 -37.83
CA LYS A 57 56.86 24.05 -37.46
C LYS A 57 55.65 23.55 -38.25
N ALA A 58 55.79 23.34 -39.56
CA ALA A 58 54.71 22.85 -40.42
C ALA A 58 54.29 21.41 -40.06
N LEU A 59 55.27 20.53 -39.82
CA LEU A 59 55.00 19.15 -39.42
C LEU A 59 54.43 19.04 -38.00
N GLN A 60 54.78 19.96 -37.10
CA GLN A 60 54.14 20.07 -35.79
C GLN A 60 52.64 20.39 -35.95
N ILE A 61 52.25 21.29 -36.85
CA ILE A 61 50.84 21.59 -37.07
C ILE A 61 50.10 20.42 -37.73
N LEU A 62 50.72 19.75 -38.71
CA LEU A 62 50.14 18.63 -39.47
C LEU A 62 50.11 17.28 -38.74
N GLY A 63 50.54 17.24 -37.47
CA GLY A 63 50.63 16.00 -36.69
C GLY A 63 49.26 15.32 -36.47
N PRO A 64 49.18 13.98 -36.48
CA PRO A 64 47.92 13.22 -36.42
C PRO A 64 47.14 13.34 -35.10
N ARG A 65 47.66 14.06 -34.10
CA ARG A 65 47.00 14.31 -32.81
C ARG A 65 46.95 15.79 -32.41
N ASN A 66 47.30 16.67 -33.34
CA ASN A 66 47.47 18.09 -33.06
C ASN A 66 46.26 18.95 -33.52
N CYS A 67 45.25 18.32 -34.14
CA CYS A 67 43.96 18.96 -34.38
C CYS A 67 43.33 19.41 -33.05
N GLY A 68 42.84 20.66 -33.02
CA GLY A 68 42.35 21.33 -31.83
C GLY A 68 43.42 21.97 -30.92
N GLN A 69 44.72 21.73 -31.13
CA GLN A 69 45.79 22.32 -30.29
C GLN A 69 46.36 23.63 -30.84
N PHE A 70 46.34 23.81 -32.17
CA PHE A 70 46.84 25.00 -32.84
C PHE A 70 45.69 25.87 -33.33
N GLU A 71 45.85 27.19 -33.25
CA GLU A 71 44.93 28.15 -33.85
C GLU A 71 45.13 28.22 -35.37
N LEU A 72 44.08 28.60 -36.10
CA LEU A 72 44.14 28.82 -37.55
C LEU A 72 45.23 29.85 -37.92
N THR A 73 45.36 30.90 -37.13
CA THR A 73 46.39 31.96 -37.26
C THR A 73 47.80 31.37 -37.32
N SER A 74 48.09 30.35 -36.51
CA SER A 74 49.40 29.69 -36.48
C SER A 74 49.71 28.95 -37.79
N ALA A 75 48.70 28.33 -38.41
CA ALA A 75 48.86 27.68 -39.72
C ALA A 75 49.06 28.71 -40.84
N GLU A 76 48.28 29.80 -40.82
CA GLU A 76 48.41 30.90 -41.78
C GLU A 76 49.78 31.58 -41.69
N GLU A 77 50.29 31.80 -40.46
CA GLU A 77 51.63 32.33 -40.24
C GLU A 77 52.72 31.43 -40.83
N VAL A 78 52.60 30.10 -40.71
CA VAL A 78 53.54 29.16 -41.33
C VAL A 78 53.53 29.27 -42.86
N LEU A 79 52.37 29.51 -43.49
CA LEU A 79 52.32 29.77 -44.94
C LEU A 79 52.97 31.11 -45.33
N VAL A 80 52.77 32.16 -44.53
CA VAL A 80 53.42 33.46 -44.76
C VAL A 80 54.94 33.33 -44.62
N LEU A 81 55.42 32.58 -43.62
CA LEU A 81 56.85 32.31 -43.43
C LEU A 81 57.46 31.53 -44.60
N TYR A 82 56.70 30.65 -45.27
CA TYR A 82 57.18 29.91 -46.44
C TYR A 82 57.64 30.83 -47.57
N GLN A 83 56.97 31.97 -47.77
CA GLN A 83 57.34 32.97 -48.80
C GLN A 83 58.75 33.55 -48.60
N LYS A 84 59.31 33.44 -47.38
CA LYS A 84 60.63 33.97 -47.01
C LYS A 84 61.75 32.93 -47.13
N ILE A 85 61.40 31.68 -47.43
CA ILE A 85 62.33 30.53 -47.43
C ILE A 85 62.77 30.22 -48.85
N CYS A 86 64.05 29.86 -49.01
CA CYS A 86 64.62 29.56 -50.34
C CYS A 86 64.58 28.05 -50.68
N VAL A 87 64.20 27.20 -49.72
CA VAL A 87 64.13 25.74 -49.87
C VAL A 87 62.67 25.31 -50.14
N PRO A 88 62.39 24.61 -51.26
CA PRO A 88 61.02 24.26 -51.63
C PRO A 88 60.50 23.02 -50.87
N PHE A 89 59.29 23.12 -50.33
CA PHE A 89 58.56 22.00 -49.69
C PHE A 89 57.08 21.95 -50.16
N PRO A 90 56.82 21.85 -51.48
CA PRO A 90 55.49 22.06 -52.05
C PRO A 90 54.43 21.09 -51.52
N MET A 91 54.79 19.83 -51.23
CA MET A 91 53.87 18.83 -50.68
C MET A 91 53.40 19.14 -49.26
N ILE A 92 54.26 19.74 -48.43
CA ILE A 92 53.90 20.12 -47.06
C ILE A 92 53.01 21.37 -47.08
N VAL A 93 53.32 22.32 -47.97
CA VAL A 93 52.49 23.51 -48.19
C VAL A 93 51.08 23.10 -48.66
N ASP A 94 50.98 22.21 -49.64
CA ASP A 94 49.69 21.71 -50.15
C ASP A 94 48.87 21.03 -49.04
N ARG A 95 49.51 20.18 -48.22
CA ARG A 95 48.86 19.55 -47.05
C ARG A 95 48.35 20.59 -46.05
N LEU A 96 49.13 21.63 -45.76
CA LEU A 96 48.76 22.66 -44.80
C LEU A 96 47.61 23.54 -45.34
N GLN A 97 47.64 23.89 -46.63
CA GLN A 97 46.52 24.56 -47.30
C GLN A 97 45.25 23.70 -47.29
N ASN A 98 45.38 22.39 -47.53
CA ASN A 98 44.25 21.47 -47.44
C ASN A 98 43.67 21.40 -46.01
N SER A 99 44.50 21.34 -44.97
CA SER A 99 44.03 21.40 -43.57
C SER A 99 43.28 22.68 -43.26
N ILE A 100 43.76 23.84 -43.72
CA ILE A 100 43.04 25.13 -43.60
C ILE A 100 41.70 25.08 -44.33
N HIS A 101 41.68 24.56 -45.55
CA HIS A 101 40.45 24.41 -46.32
C HIS A 101 39.42 23.51 -45.62
N LYS A 102 39.85 22.36 -45.10
CA LYS A 102 38.98 21.44 -44.34
C LYS A 102 38.44 22.08 -43.07
N HIS A 103 39.25 22.83 -42.31
CA HIS A 103 38.79 23.58 -41.15
C HIS A 103 37.69 24.58 -41.52
N ASN A 104 37.89 25.37 -42.59
CA ASN A 104 36.90 26.34 -43.05
C ASN A 104 35.59 25.66 -43.50
N LEU A 105 35.69 24.54 -44.21
CA LEU A 105 34.52 23.76 -44.61
C LEU A 105 33.76 23.21 -43.40
N TRP A 106 34.47 22.66 -42.41
CA TRP A 106 33.88 22.21 -41.16
C TRP A 106 33.20 23.37 -40.40
N LEU A 107 33.84 24.54 -40.37
CA LEU A 107 33.29 25.73 -39.71
C LEU A 107 31.98 26.19 -40.36
N GLU A 108 31.89 26.14 -41.69
CA GLU A 108 30.65 26.39 -42.42
C GLU A 108 29.56 25.37 -42.05
N GLN A 109 29.90 24.09 -41.95
CA GLN A 109 28.95 23.04 -41.54
C GLN A 109 28.41 23.28 -40.12
N VAL A 110 29.29 23.66 -39.18
CA VAL A 110 28.89 24.01 -37.80
C VAL A 110 27.97 25.23 -37.79
N ARG A 111 28.31 26.27 -38.56
CA ARG A 111 27.46 27.48 -38.67
C ARG A 111 26.10 27.17 -39.27
N LEU A 112 26.04 26.34 -40.31
CA LEU A 112 24.79 25.89 -40.92
C LEU A 112 23.95 25.11 -39.90
N PHE A 113 24.55 24.18 -39.17
CA PHE A 113 23.86 23.41 -38.13
C PHE A 113 23.26 24.30 -37.04
N PHE A 114 24.00 25.30 -36.54
CA PHE A 114 23.50 26.22 -35.51
C PHE A 114 22.59 27.33 -36.04
N ARG A 115 22.44 27.51 -37.36
CA ARG A 115 21.41 28.38 -37.95
C ARG A 115 20.03 27.71 -37.98
N LEU A 116 19.98 26.38 -38.00
CA LEU A 116 18.75 25.61 -37.92
C LEU A 116 18.06 25.81 -36.57
N GLY A 117 16.73 25.66 -36.55
CA GLY A 117 15.97 25.58 -35.30
C GLY A 117 16.34 24.33 -34.49
N PRO A 118 16.08 24.28 -33.18
CA PRO A 118 16.38 23.11 -32.35
C PRO A 118 15.71 21.81 -32.83
N GLU A 119 14.52 21.90 -33.43
CA GLU A 119 13.75 20.77 -33.95
C GLU A 119 14.36 20.15 -35.22
N ASP A 120 15.05 20.96 -36.03
CA ASP A 120 15.67 20.54 -37.29
C ASP A 120 17.09 19.98 -37.07
N ARG A 121 17.64 20.12 -35.86
CA ARG A 121 18.99 19.67 -35.51
C ARG A 121 19.00 18.20 -35.13
N SER A 122 19.82 17.41 -35.82
CA SER A 122 20.00 15.99 -35.55
C SER A 122 21.16 15.71 -34.60
N TRP A 123 20.93 14.83 -33.62
CA TRP A 123 21.98 14.27 -32.76
C TRP A 123 23.10 13.59 -33.54
N ILE A 124 22.75 12.87 -34.62
CA ILE A 124 23.73 12.16 -35.46
C ILE A 124 24.67 13.16 -36.14
N ILE A 125 24.12 14.26 -36.66
CA ILE A 125 24.91 15.31 -37.31
C ILE A 125 25.80 16.00 -36.29
N LEU A 126 25.31 16.30 -35.07
CA LEU A 126 26.14 16.91 -34.03
C LEU A 126 27.33 16.01 -33.64
N LEU A 127 27.13 14.69 -33.53
CA LEU A 127 28.22 13.75 -33.29
C LEU A 127 29.21 13.71 -34.46
N GLN A 128 28.73 13.73 -35.70
CA GLN A 128 29.60 13.81 -36.88
C GLN A 128 30.43 15.09 -36.88
N LEU A 129 29.84 16.24 -36.52
CA LEU A 129 30.56 17.51 -36.39
C LEU A 129 31.63 17.45 -35.30
N LYS A 130 31.36 16.77 -34.19
CA LYS A 130 32.35 16.52 -33.14
C LYS A 130 33.51 15.66 -33.65
N ASP A 131 33.21 14.55 -34.31
CA ASP A 131 34.23 13.60 -34.79
C ASP A 131 35.08 14.23 -35.89
N LEU A 132 34.46 14.91 -36.85
CA LEU A 132 35.13 15.69 -37.90
C LEU A 132 35.94 16.85 -37.33
N GLY A 133 35.41 17.56 -36.33
CA GLY A 133 36.13 18.65 -35.67
C GLY A 133 37.40 18.16 -34.96
N THR A 134 37.29 17.02 -34.28
CA THR A 134 38.43 16.36 -33.62
C THR A 134 39.49 15.91 -34.63
N ALA A 135 39.08 15.49 -35.83
CA ALA A 135 39.99 15.00 -36.85
C ALA A 135 40.61 16.09 -37.74
N GLU A 136 39.89 17.19 -38.00
CA GLU A 136 40.22 18.11 -39.11
C GLU A 136 40.19 19.60 -38.73
N ALA A 137 39.70 19.99 -37.54
CA ALA A 137 39.58 21.40 -37.17
C ALA A 137 40.76 21.92 -36.31
N PHE A 138 41.14 23.17 -36.55
CA PHE A 138 41.98 23.97 -35.64
C PHE A 138 41.20 24.40 -34.39
N SER A 139 41.93 24.80 -33.34
CA SER A 139 41.37 25.34 -32.11
C SER A 139 40.53 26.58 -32.41
N CYS A 140 39.26 26.58 -32.01
CA CYS A 140 38.32 27.68 -32.21
C CYS A 140 37.13 27.59 -31.26
N VAL A 141 36.41 28.69 -31.08
CA VAL A 141 35.25 28.77 -30.18
C VAL A 141 34.09 27.87 -30.63
N GLU A 142 33.94 27.64 -31.94
CA GLU A 142 32.94 26.73 -32.49
C GLU A 142 33.22 25.26 -32.10
N LEU A 143 34.49 24.85 -32.00
CA LEU A 143 34.87 23.49 -31.60
C LEU A 143 34.51 23.23 -30.14
N GLU A 144 34.86 24.17 -29.26
CA GLU A 144 34.49 24.14 -27.85
C GLU A 144 32.97 24.13 -27.67
N LYS A 145 32.24 24.92 -28.46
CA LYS A 145 30.78 24.93 -28.45
C LYS A 145 30.21 23.56 -28.84
N VAL A 146 30.69 22.93 -29.91
CA VAL A 146 30.24 21.60 -30.34
C VAL A 146 30.50 20.57 -29.24
N TYR A 147 31.67 20.59 -28.61
CA TYR A 147 32.01 19.68 -27.51
C TYR A 147 31.09 19.88 -26.29
N SER A 148 30.91 21.12 -25.85
CA SER A 148 30.00 21.47 -24.76
C SER A 148 28.56 21.00 -25.03
N GLU A 149 28.04 21.22 -26.24
CA GLU A 149 26.67 20.79 -26.57
C GLU A 149 26.52 19.27 -26.63
N VAL A 150 27.54 18.55 -27.15
CA VAL A 150 27.56 17.08 -27.10
C VAL A 150 27.57 16.58 -25.66
N GLU A 151 28.37 17.20 -24.81
CA GLU A 151 28.47 16.82 -23.41
C GLU A 151 27.15 17.01 -22.67
N LYS A 152 26.48 18.16 -22.83
CA LYS A 152 25.15 18.44 -22.24
C LYS A 152 24.14 17.36 -22.62
N VAL A 153 24.06 17.00 -23.89
CA VAL A 153 23.14 15.94 -24.36
C VAL A 153 23.50 14.59 -23.74
N GLN A 154 24.78 14.22 -23.69
CA GLN A 154 25.22 12.97 -23.08
C GLN A 154 24.99 12.92 -21.57
N GLN A 155 25.17 14.04 -20.86
CA GLN A 155 24.88 14.16 -19.44
C GLN A 155 23.37 14.00 -19.19
N TRP A 156 22.53 14.65 -19.99
CA TRP A 156 21.08 14.51 -19.90
C TRP A 156 20.64 13.06 -20.15
N LYS A 157 21.15 12.38 -21.19
CA LYS A 157 20.85 10.96 -21.44
C LYS A 157 21.25 10.05 -20.27
N ARG A 158 22.42 10.27 -19.68
CA ARG A 158 22.85 9.54 -18.47
C ARG A 158 21.94 9.80 -17.27
N HIS A 159 21.46 11.03 -17.12
CA HIS A 159 20.50 11.37 -16.06
C HIS A 159 19.15 10.67 -16.27
N CYS A 160 18.65 10.60 -17.51
CA CYS A 160 17.47 9.81 -17.87
C CYS A 160 17.63 8.34 -17.45
N GLU A 161 18.79 7.74 -17.75
CA GLU A 161 19.09 6.34 -17.42
C GLU A 161 19.15 6.10 -15.90
N ASP A 162 19.68 7.02 -15.10
CA ASP A 162 19.70 6.89 -13.64
C ASP A 162 18.29 6.97 -13.02
N ILE A 163 17.42 7.83 -13.56
CA ILE A 163 16.04 7.97 -13.06
C ILE A 163 15.21 6.74 -13.43
N ILE A 164 15.28 6.29 -14.67
CA ILE A 164 14.42 5.23 -15.21
C ILE A 164 14.94 3.83 -14.87
N LYS A 165 16.26 3.68 -14.70
CA LYS A 165 16.98 2.41 -14.44
C LYS A 165 16.56 1.28 -15.38
N PRO A 166 16.88 1.39 -16.68
CA PRO A 166 16.58 0.32 -17.64
C PRO A 166 17.22 -1.01 -17.20
N SER A 167 16.52 -2.13 -17.36
CA SER A 167 17.00 -3.47 -17.01
C SER A 167 18.26 -3.88 -17.79
N THR A 168 19.45 -3.68 -17.20
CA THR A 168 20.79 -3.97 -17.72
C THR A 168 20.85 -5.14 -18.72
N GLY A 169 20.85 -4.85 -20.03
CA GLY A 169 20.86 -5.90 -21.05
C GLY A 169 21.21 -5.53 -22.49
N ASN A 170 20.98 -4.31 -23.01
CA ASN A 170 21.41 -3.97 -24.39
C ASN A 170 21.37 -2.47 -24.71
N GLY A 171 22.32 -1.96 -25.50
CA GLY A 171 22.56 -0.54 -25.79
C GLY A 171 21.47 0.29 -26.50
N ASN A 172 20.22 -0.20 -26.58
CA ASN A 172 19.02 0.52 -27.04
C ASN A 172 17.89 0.50 -25.97
N MET A 173 18.29 0.49 -24.70
CA MET A 173 17.43 0.33 -23.53
C MET A 173 16.50 1.50 -23.23
N LEU A 174 16.92 2.76 -23.46
CA LEU A 174 16.20 3.90 -22.89
C LEU A 174 14.87 4.18 -23.61
N ILE A 175 14.89 4.28 -24.94
CA ILE A 175 13.68 4.50 -25.76
C ILE A 175 12.68 3.36 -25.57
N SER A 176 13.14 2.11 -25.58
CA SER A 176 12.27 0.94 -25.38
C SER A 176 11.61 0.96 -23.99
N THR A 177 12.37 1.27 -22.93
CA THR A 177 11.83 1.41 -21.57
C THR A 177 10.84 2.57 -21.46
N LEU A 178 11.14 3.73 -22.06
CA LEU A 178 10.24 4.89 -22.12
C LEU A 178 8.92 4.53 -22.82
N LEU A 179 8.97 3.82 -23.94
CA LEU A 179 7.78 3.36 -24.65
C LEU A 179 6.96 2.34 -23.83
N GLU A 180 7.62 1.47 -23.06
CA GLU A 180 6.93 0.56 -22.14
C GLU A 180 6.21 1.34 -21.02
N ILE A 181 6.89 2.30 -20.38
CA ILE A 181 6.29 3.18 -19.37
C ILE A 181 5.08 3.92 -19.96
N LYS A 182 5.24 4.52 -21.14
CA LYS A 182 4.15 5.18 -21.85
C LYS A 182 2.96 4.24 -22.08
N LYS A 183 3.20 3.02 -22.56
CA LYS A 183 2.16 2.01 -22.78
C LYS A 183 1.43 1.64 -21.48
N THR A 184 2.16 1.51 -20.36
CA THR A 184 1.56 1.23 -19.06
C THR A 184 0.73 2.40 -18.52
N LEU A 185 1.20 3.65 -18.71
CA LEU A 185 0.44 4.86 -18.39
C LEU A 185 -0.83 5.01 -19.24
N ASP A 186 -0.75 4.77 -20.55
CA ASP A 186 -1.91 4.85 -21.43
C ASP A 186 -3.01 3.87 -20.98
N ARG A 187 -2.62 2.68 -20.52
CA ARG A 187 -3.51 1.67 -19.95
C ARG A 187 -4.09 2.12 -18.60
N SER A 188 -3.25 2.66 -17.71
CA SER A 188 -3.67 3.23 -16.43
C SER A 188 -4.70 4.34 -16.64
N PHE A 189 -4.44 5.27 -17.56
CA PHE A 189 -5.36 6.33 -17.94
C PHE A 189 -6.68 5.80 -18.50
N GLY A 190 -6.59 4.73 -19.32
CA GLY A 190 -7.76 4.01 -19.81
C GLY A 190 -8.65 3.48 -18.68
N MET A 191 -8.09 3.05 -17.55
CA MET A 191 -8.89 2.57 -16.40
C MET A 191 -9.78 3.67 -15.82
N TYR A 192 -9.31 4.91 -15.74
CA TYR A 192 -10.12 6.03 -15.24
C TYR A 192 -11.26 6.39 -16.18
N LYS A 193 -11.06 6.24 -17.50
CA LYS A 193 -12.05 6.59 -18.53
C LYS A 193 -13.02 5.47 -18.91
N LYS A 194 -12.80 4.23 -18.46
CA LYS A 194 -13.69 3.11 -18.75
C LYS A 194 -15.10 3.41 -18.23
N SER A 195 -16.03 3.68 -19.15
CA SER A 195 -17.45 3.68 -18.87
C SER A 195 -17.93 2.23 -18.72
N LYS A 196 -19.04 2.00 -18.02
CA LYS A 196 -19.63 0.67 -17.80
C LYS A 196 -19.95 -0.13 -19.10
N ASN A 197 -19.77 0.47 -20.29
CA ASN A 197 -20.19 -0.07 -21.59
C ASN A 197 -19.05 -0.32 -22.60
N SER A 198 -17.77 -0.16 -22.22
CA SER A 198 -16.69 -0.56 -23.14
C SER A 198 -16.55 -2.08 -23.16
N LYS A 199 -17.09 -2.72 -24.22
CA LYS A 199 -16.72 -4.08 -24.60
C LYS A 199 -15.20 -4.15 -24.87
N GLU A 200 -14.64 -5.35 -24.69
CA GLU A 200 -13.24 -5.75 -24.93
C GLU A 200 -12.35 -5.78 -23.68
N GLY A 201 -12.66 -6.73 -22.80
CA GLY A 201 -11.70 -7.32 -21.85
C GLY A 201 -11.00 -8.50 -22.50
N THR A 202 -10.07 -8.25 -23.43
CA THR A 202 -9.25 -9.29 -24.08
C THR A 202 -7.81 -9.36 -23.54
N LEU A 203 -7.52 -8.67 -22.43
CA LEU A 203 -6.18 -8.60 -21.82
C LEU A 203 -6.23 -8.98 -20.33
N CYS A 204 -5.21 -9.70 -19.86
CA CYS A 204 -5.01 -9.94 -18.43
C CYS A 204 -4.65 -8.63 -17.71
N LEU A 205 -5.35 -8.27 -16.63
CA LEU A 205 -5.08 -7.03 -15.90
C LEU A 205 -3.69 -7.00 -15.24
N SER A 206 -3.15 -8.14 -14.82
CA SER A 206 -1.88 -8.21 -14.07
C SER A 206 -0.62 -8.15 -14.95
N CYS A 207 -0.61 -8.81 -16.12
CA CYS A 207 0.56 -8.81 -17.02
C CYS A 207 0.33 -8.00 -18.30
N CYS A 208 -0.91 -7.60 -18.55
CA CYS A 208 -1.31 -6.78 -19.68
C CYS A 208 -0.94 -7.39 -21.06
N SER A 209 -0.89 -8.73 -21.13
CA SER A 209 -0.72 -9.51 -22.36
C SER A 209 -2.06 -10.03 -22.88
N ASP A 210 -2.12 -10.31 -24.18
CA ASP A 210 -3.27 -10.93 -24.85
C ASP A 210 -3.64 -12.29 -24.25
N ILE A 211 -4.93 -12.62 -24.33
CA ILE A 211 -5.58 -13.80 -23.74
C ILE A 211 -5.21 -15.15 -24.42
N ASN A 212 -4.23 -15.18 -25.31
CA ASN A 212 -3.99 -16.37 -26.14
C ASN A 212 -3.70 -17.63 -25.30
N ASP A 213 -4.64 -18.59 -25.39
CA ASP A 213 -4.59 -20.00 -25.00
C ASP A 213 -4.32 -20.36 -23.52
N GLN A 214 -4.52 -19.44 -22.57
CA GLN A 214 -4.36 -19.73 -21.12
C GLN A 214 -5.68 -19.70 -20.35
N GLU A 215 -5.82 -20.56 -19.33
CA GLU A 215 -6.96 -20.55 -18.41
C GLU A 215 -7.09 -19.22 -17.66
N LEU A 216 -8.25 -18.58 -17.80
CA LEU A 216 -8.56 -17.28 -17.22
C LEU A 216 -9.49 -17.38 -16.03
N TRP A 217 -9.22 -16.52 -15.06
CA TRP A 217 -10.08 -16.30 -13.92
C TRP A 217 -10.74 -14.91 -14.06
N THR A 218 -12.07 -14.91 -14.21
CA THR A 218 -12.87 -13.68 -14.28
C THR A 218 -13.38 -13.30 -12.91
N CYS A 219 -13.05 -12.10 -12.45
CA CYS A 219 -13.49 -11.65 -11.14
C CYS A 219 -15.01 -11.49 -11.10
N SER A 220 -15.67 -12.13 -10.14
CA SER A 220 -17.13 -12.09 -9.97
C SER A 220 -17.67 -10.69 -9.70
N ILE A 221 -16.88 -9.81 -9.07
CA ILE A 221 -17.25 -8.45 -8.69
C ILE A 221 -16.98 -7.45 -9.83
N CYS A 222 -15.74 -7.38 -10.31
CA CYS A 222 -15.34 -6.35 -11.28
C CYS A 222 -15.33 -6.81 -12.74
N LYS A 223 -15.56 -8.10 -13.00
CA LYS A 223 -15.57 -8.73 -14.33
C LYS A 223 -14.27 -8.64 -15.12
N ASP A 224 -13.17 -8.18 -14.51
CA ASP A 224 -11.84 -8.23 -15.13
C ASP A 224 -11.27 -9.65 -15.18
N CYS A 225 -10.47 -9.91 -16.22
CA CYS A 225 -9.84 -11.19 -16.51
C CYS A 225 -8.37 -11.20 -16.03
N PHE A 226 -7.94 -12.36 -15.51
CA PHE A 226 -6.58 -12.59 -15.03
C PHE A 226 -6.08 -13.96 -15.47
N HIS A 227 -4.82 -14.07 -15.90
CA HIS A 227 -4.17 -15.37 -16.08
C HIS A 227 -4.03 -16.09 -14.74
N LEU A 228 -4.26 -17.41 -14.70
CA LEU A 228 -4.05 -18.24 -13.50
C LEU A 228 -2.64 -18.03 -12.88
N GLN A 229 -1.60 -17.98 -13.71
CA GLN A 229 -0.24 -17.75 -13.23
C GLN A 229 -0.05 -16.36 -12.62
N CYS A 230 -0.85 -15.37 -13.04
CA CYS A 230 -0.79 -13.99 -12.56
C CYS A 230 -1.59 -13.76 -11.27
N THR A 231 -2.39 -14.74 -10.82
CA THR A 231 -3.19 -14.67 -9.59
C THR A 231 -2.55 -15.40 -8.40
N LYS A 232 -1.35 -15.99 -8.59
CA LYS A 232 -0.59 -16.95 -7.74
C LYS A 232 -0.35 -16.60 -6.26
N LEU A 233 -1.37 -16.21 -5.51
CA LEU A 233 -1.25 -15.91 -4.09
C LEU A 233 -2.36 -16.45 -3.19
N LEU A 234 -3.50 -16.95 -3.67
CA LEU A 234 -4.59 -17.37 -2.77
C LEU A 234 -5.44 -18.52 -3.34
N LEU A 235 -4.83 -19.67 -3.57
CA LEU A 235 -5.57 -20.93 -3.72
C LEU A 235 -4.92 -21.97 -2.80
N GLU A 236 -5.00 -21.70 -1.50
CA GLU A 236 -5.07 -22.78 -0.51
C GLU A 236 -6.55 -23.03 -0.27
N ASP A 237 -6.99 -24.24 -0.63
CA ASP A 237 -8.28 -24.84 -0.33
C ASP A 237 -9.56 -24.11 -0.77
N ALA A 238 -10.09 -24.50 -1.93
CA ALA A 238 -11.52 -24.43 -2.18
C ALA A 238 -11.96 -25.58 -3.10
N ASN A 239 -12.47 -26.64 -2.48
CA ASN A 239 -13.45 -27.52 -3.07
C ASN A 239 -14.70 -26.69 -3.43
N ASP A 240 -15.30 -26.94 -4.58
CA ASP A 240 -16.63 -26.49 -5.06
C ASP A 240 -16.96 -24.97 -5.14
N MET A 241 -17.27 -24.52 -6.37
CA MET A 241 -18.12 -23.34 -6.71
C MET A 241 -17.85 -21.95 -6.07
N ALA A 242 -16.71 -21.72 -5.42
CA ALA A 242 -16.38 -20.38 -4.92
C ALA A 242 -16.03 -19.41 -6.07
N LEU A 243 -16.91 -18.43 -6.30
CA LEU A 243 -16.71 -17.36 -7.30
C LEU A 243 -15.39 -16.60 -7.05
N PHE A 244 -14.51 -16.56 -8.06
CA PHE A 244 -13.23 -15.85 -7.97
C PHE A 244 -13.37 -14.36 -7.65
N ILE A 245 -12.66 -13.88 -6.62
CA ILE A 245 -12.54 -12.47 -6.29
C ILE A 245 -11.08 -12.05 -6.44
N CYS A 246 -10.81 -11.06 -7.31
CA CYS A 246 -9.44 -10.60 -7.52
C CYS A 246 -8.87 -9.86 -6.31
N SER A 247 -7.54 -9.79 -6.22
CA SER A 247 -6.80 -9.10 -5.16
C SER A 247 -7.27 -7.66 -4.96
N TYR A 248 -7.54 -6.92 -6.05
CA TYR A 248 -8.05 -5.55 -6.01
C TYR A 248 -9.41 -5.44 -5.31
N CYS A 249 -10.37 -6.30 -5.67
CA CYS A 249 -11.69 -6.30 -5.05
C CYS A 249 -11.64 -6.74 -3.58
N ASN A 250 -10.81 -7.74 -3.27
CA ASN A 250 -10.65 -8.20 -1.89
C ASN A 250 -9.98 -7.13 -1.03
N PHE A 251 -8.95 -6.47 -1.57
CA PHE A 251 -8.19 -5.42 -0.89
C PHE A 251 -9.07 -4.24 -0.51
N VAL A 252 -9.87 -3.68 -1.43
CA VAL A 252 -10.75 -2.54 -1.12
C VAL A 252 -11.79 -2.88 -0.04
N LYS A 253 -12.23 -4.16 0.04
CA LYS A 253 -13.22 -4.60 1.03
C LYS A 253 -12.63 -4.94 2.41
N ASN A 254 -11.37 -5.39 2.45
CA ASN A 254 -10.74 -5.98 3.62
C ASN A 254 -9.30 -5.45 3.86
N ALA A 255 -9.01 -4.20 3.48
CA ALA A 255 -7.67 -3.65 3.57
C ALA A 255 -7.12 -3.76 5.01
N LYS A 256 -6.09 -4.58 5.20
CA LYS A 256 -5.32 -4.60 6.45
C LYS A 256 -4.30 -3.48 6.35
N LEU A 257 -4.67 -2.29 6.83
CA LEU A 257 -3.76 -1.14 6.89
C LEU A 257 -2.56 -1.50 7.80
N PRO A 258 -1.31 -1.41 7.33
CA PRO A 258 -0.15 -1.40 8.20
C PRO A 258 -0.21 -0.13 9.06
N LEU A 259 -0.12 -0.33 10.37
CA LEU A 259 0.11 0.76 11.31
C LEU A 259 1.53 1.30 11.04
N LYS A 260 1.60 2.44 10.34
CA LYS A 260 2.81 3.22 10.04
C LYS A 260 3.89 2.52 9.19
N GLY A 261 4.15 3.11 8.03
CA GLY A 261 5.49 3.11 7.41
C GLY A 261 5.84 1.97 6.46
N SER A 262 5.01 0.95 6.29
CA SER A 262 5.18 -0.08 5.27
C SER A 262 4.09 0.08 4.21
N GLY A 263 4.47 0.38 2.97
CA GLY A 263 3.53 0.51 1.86
C GLY A 263 2.69 -0.76 1.68
N LEU A 264 1.39 -0.59 1.46
CA LEU A 264 0.42 -1.69 1.27
C LEU A 264 0.61 -2.48 -0.04
N LEU A 265 1.38 -1.92 -0.96
CA LEU A 265 1.52 -2.40 -2.33
C LEU A 265 2.82 -3.15 -2.54
N ARG A 266 2.76 -4.17 -3.40
CA ARG A 266 3.95 -4.80 -4.01
C ARG A 266 4.62 -3.81 -4.97
N ILE A 267 5.08 -2.67 -4.47
CA ILE A 267 6.01 -1.79 -5.17
C ILE A 267 7.40 -2.43 -5.05
N GLY A 268 7.53 -3.65 -5.59
CA GLY A 268 8.80 -4.35 -5.76
C GLY A 268 9.56 -3.83 -6.98
N ARG A 269 8.92 -3.01 -7.82
CA ARG A 269 9.57 -2.26 -8.89
C ARG A 269 9.83 -0.84 -8.39
N LYS A 270 11.08 -0.37 -8.46
CA LYS A 270 11.39 1.04 -8.21
C LYS A 270 10.72 1.86 -9.31
N HIS A 271 9.59 2.49 -9.02
CA HIS A 271 8.92 3.38 -9.97
C HIS A 271 9.62 4.74 -9.97
N PRO A 272 9.83 5.37 -11.13
CA PRO A 272 10.29 6.75 -11.20
C PRO A 272 9.24 7.67 -10.58
N GLU A 273 9.71 8.68 -9.85
CA GLU A 273 8.87 9.72 -9.26
C GLU A 273 8.50 10.76 -10.32
N LEU A 274 7.23 11.18 -10.33
CA LEU A 274 6.72 12.16 -11.29
C LEU A 274 7.49 13.49 -11.24
N ASP A 275 7.85 13.95 -10.04
CA ASP A 275 8.62 15.19 -9.84
C ASP A 275 10.01 15.10 -10.49
N ARG A 276 10.67 13.94 -10.38
CA ARG A 276 11.98 13.71 -11.02
C ARG A 276 11.88 13.69 -12.54
N LEU A 277 10.82 13.10 -13.09
CA LEU A 277 10.59 13.09 -14.54
C LEU A 277 10.24 14.49 -15.08
N THR A 278 9.51 15.28 -14.29
CA THR A 278 9.18 16.67 -14.64
C THR A 278 10.43 17.54 -14.62
N ALA A 279 11.29 17.40 -13.60
CA ALA A 279 12.58 18.09 -13.55
C ALA A 279 13.49 17.71 -14.73
N LEU A 280 13.59 16.41 -15.05
CA LEU A 280 14.35 15.92 -16.20
C LEU A 280 13.86 16.49 -17.54
N LEU A 281 12.55 16.70 -17.68
CA LEU A 281 11.96 17.33 -18.85
C LEU A 281 12.33 18.81 -18.94
N SER A 282 12.32 19.53 -17.81
CA SER A 282 12.79 20.93 -17.74
C SER A 282 14.28 21.07 -18.06
N ASP A 283 15.12 20.15 -17.58
CA ASP A 283 16.55 20.14 -17.92
C ASP A 283 16.80 20.00 -19.43
N ALA A 284 15.87 19.36 -20.15
CA ALA A 284 15.96 19.18 -21.58
C ALA A 284 15.82 20.50 -22.37
N ASP A 285 15.26 21.56 -21.78
CA ASP A 285 15.11 22.88 -22.40
C ASP A 285 16.45 23.57 -22.69
N VAL A 286 17.50 23.18 -21.95
CA VAL A 286 18.86 23.72 -22.11
C VAL A 286 19.57 23.12 -23.33
N LEU A 287 19.06 22.02 -23.89
CA LEU A 287 19.71 21.31 -25.00
C LEU A 287 19.58 22.08 -26.31
N CYS A 288 20.65 22.09 -27.11
CA CYS A 288 20.64 22.78 -28.40
C CYS A 288 19.82 22.07 -29.50
N LEU A 289 19.23 20.90 -29.23
CA LEU A 289 18.52 20.09 -30.22
C LEU A 289 17.39 19.28 -29.59
N TRP A 290 16.42 18.90 -30.42
CA TRP A 290 15.29 18.07 -30.01
C TRP A 290 15.61 16.58 -30.18
N ILE A 291 15.60 15.83 -29.08
CA ILE A 291 15.90 14.39 -29.08
C ILE A 291 14.60 13.59 -28.94
N GLU A 292 14.52 12.44 -29.60
CA GLU A 292 13.36 11.55 -29.56
C GLU A 292 12.99 11.11 -28.13
N GLU A 293 13.98 10.84 -27.28
CA GLU A 293 13.79 10.54 -25.86
C GLU A 293 13.03 11.65 -25.12
N ARG A 294 13.32 12.93 -25.44
CA ARG A 294 12.63 14.10 -24.86
C ARG A 294 11.16 14.12 -25.27
N ARG A 295 10.86 13.83 -26.54
CA ARG A 295 9.49 13.76 -27.06
C ARG A 295 8.68 12.70 -26.33
N ILE A 296 9.23 11.51 -26.15
CA ILE A 296 8.55 10.41 -25.44
C ILE A 296 8.40 10.75 -23.96
N LEU A 297 9.43 11.32 -23.32
CA LEU A 297 9.38 11.77 -21.92
C LEU A 297 8.29 12.83 -21.71
N HIS A 298 8.15 13.81 -22.61
CA HIS A 298 7.07 14.79 -22.55
C HIS A 298 5.70 14.12 -22.54
N GLN A 299 5.46 13.17 -23.44
CA GLN A 299 4.21 12.41 -23.50
C GLN A 299 3.94 11.61 -22.21
N ILE A 300 5.00 11.06 -21.60
CA ILE A 300 4.91 10.34 -20.32
C ILE A 300 4.50 11.30 -19.20
N VAL A 301 5.17 12.44 -19.06
CA VAL A 301 4.89 13.43 -18.01
C VAL A 301 3.47 13.98 -18.15
N GLU A 302 3.07 14.38 -19.35
CA GLU A 302 1.71 14.86 -19.63
C GLU A 302 0.65 13.82 -19.25
N LYS A 303 0.87 12.55 -19.62
CA LYS A 303 -0.06 11.47 -19.30
C LYS A 303 -0.10 11.14 -17.83
N ALA A 304 1.05 11.17 -17.16
CA ALA A 304 1.16 10.93 -15.72
C ALA A 304 0.44 12.01 -14.92
N LEU A 305 0.58 13.28 -15.32
CA LEU A 305 -0.18 14.40 -14.74
C LEU A 305 -1.69 14.19 -14.95
N ALA A 306 -2.11 13.81 -16.15
CA ALA A 306 -3.53 13.52 -16.42
C ALA A 306 -4.07 12.37 -15.55
N CYS A 307 -3.30 11.29 -15.38
CA CYS A 307 -3.63 10.20 -14.44
C CYS A 307 -3.75 10.70 -13.00
N ASN A 308 -2.86 11.59 -12.57
CA ASN A 308 -2.88 12.13 -11.22
C ASN A 308 -4.10 13.02 -10.95
N SER A 309 -4.49 13.83 -11.95
CA SER A 309 -5.74 14.59 -11.89
C SER A 309 -6.95 13.66 -11.72
N CYS A 310 -7.04 12.60 -12.53
CA CYS A 310 -8.11 11.61 -12.39
C CYS A 310 -8.10 10.90 -11.03
N LEU A 311 -6.91 10.54 -10.51
CA LEU A 311 -6.78 9.95 -9.19
C LEU A 311 -7.31 10.90 -8.11
N THR A 312 -6.90 12.17 -8.17
CA THR A 312 -7.30 13.21 -7.23
C THR A 312 -8.81 13.39 -7.22
N GLU A 313 -9.45 13.46 -8.38
CA GLU A 313 -10.93 13.52 -8.48
C GLU A 313 -11.63 12.34 -7.79
N LEU A 314 -11.15 11.11 -8.00
CA LEU A 314 -11.72 9.92 -7.38
C LEU A 314 -11.51 9.89 -5.86
N VAL A 315 -10.34 10.31 -5.41
CA VAL A 315 -9.97 10.35 -4.00
C VAL A 315 -10.73 11.45 -3.28
N ASP A 316 -10.81 12.64 -3.83
CA ASP A 316 -11.55 13.77 -3.26
C ASP A 316 -13.05 13.44 -3.17
N PHE A 317 -13.63 12.80 -4.19
CA PHE A 317 -14.99 12.27 -4.14
C PHE A 317 -15.19 11.33 -2.94
N ALA A 318 -14.26 10.39 -2.73
CA ALA A 318 -14.37 9.42 -1.64
C ALA A 318 -14.15 10.03 -0.25
N LEU A 319 -13.27 11.04 -0.15
CA LEU A 319 -13.03 11.77 1.10
C LEU A 319 -14.21 12.68 1.47
N ALA A 320 -14.90 13.24 0.49
CA ALA A 320 -16.09 14.08 0.68
C ALA A 320 -17.39 13.28 0.88
N HIS A 321 -17.39 11.98 0.57
CA HIS A 321 -18.57 11.14 0.73
C HIS A 321 -18.89 10.92 2.21
N LEU A 322 -20.12 11.26 2.64
CA LEU A 322 -20.58 11.15 4.04
C LEU A 322 -21.75 10.17 4.22
N ASP A 323 -22.33 9.68 3.12
CA ASP A 323 -23.57 8.91 3.13
C ASP A 323 -23.38 7.44 3.51
N LYS A 324 -24.53 6.75 3.67
CA LYS A 324 -24.60 5.31 3.95
C LYS A 324 -24.19 4.43 2.76
N ASP A 325 -24.43 4.85 1.52
CA ASP A 325 -24.16 4.01 0.35
C ASP A 325 -22.68 4.05 -0.08
N LEU A 326 -21.93 3.04 0.37
CA LEU A 326 -20.50 2.90 0.05
C LEU A 326 -20.22 2.27 -1.33
N SER A 327 -21.25 1.93 -2.12
CA SER A 327 -21.08 1.22 -3.40
C SER A 327 -20.26 2.02 -4.40
N ALA A 328 -20.60 3.30 -4.58
CA ALA A 328 -19.92 4.21 -5.49
C ALA A 328 -18.46 4.48 -5.06
N VAL A 329 -18.23 4.69 -3.77
CA VAL A 329 -16.88 4.89 -3.21
C VAL A 329 -16.02 3.64 -3.39
N THR A 330 -16.57 2.46 -3.10
CA THR A 330 -15.88 1.19 -3.25
C THR A 330 -15.51 0.91 -4.70
N GLU A 331 -16.37 1.26 -5.66
CA GLU A 331 -16.06 1.14 -7.08
C GLU A 331 -14.93 2.08 -7.51
N LYS A 332 -15.02 3.37 -7.15
CA LYS A 332 -14.00 4.37 -7.47
C LYS A 332 -12.65 4.04 -6.84
N MET A 333 -12.63 3.58 -5.59
CA MET A 333 -11.41 3.12 -4.91
C MET A 333 -10.76 1.94 -5.63
N ARG A 334 -11.57 1.02 -6.17
CA ARG A 334 -11.06 -0.10 -6.96
C ARG A 334 -10.45 0.37 -8.28
N ILE A 335 -11.08 1.31 -8.97
CA ILE A 335 -10.55 1.89 -10.21
C ILE A 335 -9.21 2.57 -9.94
N ALA A 336 -9.16 3.44 -8.93
CA ALA A 336 -7.93 4.12 -8.49
C ALA A 336 -6.82 3.13 -8.16
N TYR A 337 -7.13 2.08 -7.39
CA TYR A 337 -6.15 1.07 -7.00
C TYR A 337 -5.55 0.33 -8.21
N LYS A 338 -6.39 -0.08 -9.17
CA LYS A 338 -5.92 -0.72 -10.42
C LYS A 338 -5.06 0.22 -11.25
N ALA A 339 -5.49 1.48 -11.37
CA ALA A 339 -4.79 2.47 -12.17
C ALA A 339 -3.42 2.83 -11.58
N ILE A 340 -3.31 2.96 -10.26
CA ILE A 340 -2.03 3.20 -9.56
C ILE A 340 -1.05 2.07 -9.83
N GLU A 341 -1.46 0.81 -9.65
CA GLU A 341 -0.60 -0.36 -9.87
C GLU A 341 -0.13 -0.45 -11.33
N LEU A 342 -0.96 -0.03 -12.29
CA LEU A 342 -0.63 -0.04 -13.71
C LEU A 342 0.20 1.16 -14.16
N ALA A 343 0.17 2.30 -13.47
CA ALA A 343 0.75 3.55 -13.96
C ALA A 343 2.27 3.46 -14.16
N GLY A 344 2.95 2.61 -13.40
CA GLY A 344 4.40 2.46 -13.49
C GLY A 344 5.19 3.68 -13.02
N ILE A 345 4.52 4.72 -12.50
CA ILE A 345 5.07 5.99 -12.01
C ILE A 345 4.48 6.27 -10.64
N TYR A 346 5.32 6.79 -9.74
CA TYR A 346 4.92 7.12 -8.38
C TYR A 346 4.69 8.63 -8.21
N ASP A 347 3.50 9.00 -7.76
CA ASP A 347 3.23 10.32 -7.17
C ASP A 347 3.04 10.16 -5.66
N GLY A 348 3.97 10.70 -4.87
CA GLY A 348 3.95 10.60 -3.42
C GLY A 348 2.75 11.31 -2.78
N GLN A 349 2.27 12.42 -3.36
CA GLN A 349 1.16 13.17 -2.78
C GLN A 349 -0.18 12.48 -3.05
N GLY A 350 -0.46 12.14 -4.32
CA GLY A 350 -1.65 11.40 -4.73
C GLY A 350 -1.76 10.05 -4.02
N TYR A 351 -0.63 9.35 -3.85
CA TYR A 351 -0.59 8.07 -3.13
C TYR A 351 -1.02 8.20 -1.67
N ARG A 352 -0.47 9.17 -0.93
CA ARG A 352 -0.83 9.39 0.48
C ARG A 352 -2.30 9.74 0.66
N LYS A 353 -2.86 10.57 -0.22
CA LYS A 353 -4.30 10.89 -0.21
C LYS A 353 -5.14 9.64 -0.50
N PHE A 354 -4.74 8.83 -1.47
CA PHE A 354 -5.38 7.56 -1.77
C PHE A 354 -5.37 6.60 -0.58
N GLU A 355 -4.23 6.42 0.11
CA GLU A 355 -4.13 5.59 1.32
C GLU A 355 -5.08 6.07 2.42
N LEU A 356 -5.15 7.39 2.65
CA LEU A 356 -6.09 7.96 3.62
C LEU A 356 -7.55 7.67 3.24
N ALA A 357 -7.92 7.86 1.98
CA ALA A 357 -9.28 7.62 1.50
C ALA A 357 -9.66 6.13 1.59
N LEU A 358 -8.74 5.25 1.24
CA LEU A 358 -8.90 3.80 1.42
C LEU A 358 -9.07 3.44 2.90
N ALA A 359 -8.28 4.05 3.80
CA ALA A 359 -8.38 3.81 5.23
C ALA A 359 -9.74 4.22 5.79
N ARG A 360 -10.25 5.38 5.38
CA ARG A 360 -11.59 5.86 5.74
C ARG A 360 -12.67 4.93 5.19
N ASN A 361 -12.62 4.56 3.91
CA ASN A 361 -13.59 3.64 3.32
C ASN A 361 -13.59 2.28 4.03
N THR A 362 -12.41 1.73 4.33
CA THR A 362 -12.28 0.47 5.05
C THR A 362 -12.88 0.54 6.46
N TRP A 363 -12.70 1.65 7.16
CA TRP A 363 -13.35 1.88 8.45
C TRP A 363 -14.87 1.93 8.33
N LYS A 364 -15.41 2.60 7.30
CA LYS A 364 -16.85 2.65 7.04
C LYS A 364 -17.43 1.27 6.74
N ILE A 365 -16.78 0.47 5.89
CA ILE A 365 -17.20 -0.91 5.59
C ILE A 365 -17.19 -1.78 6.84
N ARG A 366 -16.16 -1.68 7.69
CA ARG A 366 -16.10 -2.42 8.97
C ARG A 366 -17.23 -2.00 9.91
N THR A 367 -17.52 -0.71 9.97
CA THR A 367 -18.62 -0.17 10.78
C THR A 367 -19.97 -0.62 10.27
N GLN A 368 -20.19 -0.58 8.96
CA GLN A 368 -21.40 -1.11 8.32
C GLN A 368 -21.64 -2.57 8.70
N LYS A 369 -20.62 -3.43 8.55
CA LYS A 369 -20.70 -4.86 8.91
C LYS A 369 -21.05 -5.07 10.39
N LEU A 370 -20.58 -4.21 11.29
CA LEU A 370 -20.90 -4.28 12.72
C LEU A 370 -22.34 -3.80 13.01
N LEU A 371 -22.83 -2.79 12.30
CA LEU A 371 -24.19 -2.28 12.49
C LEU A 371 -25.25 -3.20 11.86
N GLU A 372 -24.89 -3.93 10.81
CA GLU A 372 -25.76 -4.88 10.12
C GLU A 372 -25.65 -6.32 10.67
N SER A 373 -24.81 -6.56 11.68
CA SER A 373 -24.68 -7.89 12.28
C SER A 373 -25.91 -8.29 13.09
N ALA A 374 -26.22 -9.58 13.11
CA ALA A 374 -27.31 -10.13 13.93
C ALA A 374 -27.04 -9.98 15.43
N GLU A 375 -25.76 -9.98 15.84
CA GLU A 375 -25.34 -9.74 17.21
C GLU A 375 -25.26 -8.23 17.49
N LYS A 376 -25.74 -7.82 18.67
CA LYS A 376 -25.69 -6.42 19.13
C LYS A 376 -24.23 -6.02 19.43
N PRO A 377 -23.76 -4.84 18.98
CA PRO A 377 -22.41 -4.40 19.28
C PRO A 377 -22.24 -4.08 20.76
N THR A 378 -21.10 -4.43 21.33
CA THR A 378 -20.73 -4.04 22.71
C THR A 378 -20.25 -2.58 22.76
N ILE A 379 -20.44 -1.92 23.90
CA ILE A 379 -19.92 -0.55 24.13
C ILE A 379 -18.41 -0.46 23.85
N GLN A 380 -17.64 -1.49 24.21
CA GLN A 380 -16.18 -1.50 24.00
C GLN A 380 -15.81 -1.56 22.51
N GLN A 381 -16.54 -2.32 21.69
CA GLN A 381 -16.33 -2.35 20.24
C GLN A 381 -16.64 -1.00 19.60
N ILE A 382 -17.74 -0.35 20.02
CA ILE A 382 -18.13 0.99 19.55
C ILE A 382 -17.05 2.02 19.89
N LEU A 383 -16.60 2.07 21.15
CA LEU A 383 -15.55 2.99 21.60
C LEU A 383 -14.23 2.77 20.85
N ARG A 384 -13.86 1.51 20.57
CA ARG A 384 -12.68 1.18 19.79
C ARG A 384 -12.80 1.72 18.36
N LEU A 385 -13.93 1.49 17.67
CA LEU A 385 -14.13 2.00 16.31
C LEU A 385 -14.15 3.53 16.26
N LEU A 386 -14.77 4.20 17.23
CA LEU A 386 -14.73 5.66 17.34
C LEU A 386 -13.29 6.18 17.51
N LYS A 387 -12.48 5.52 18.35
CA LYS A 387 -11.05 5.87 18.52
C LYS A 387 -10.25 5.66 17.22
N GLU A 388 -10.49 4.56 16.50
CA GLU A 388 -9.89 4.31 15.18
C GLU A 388 -10.32 5.38 14.17
N GLY A 389 -11.61 5.75 14.15
CA GLY A 389 -12.16 6.78 13.27
C GLY A 389 -11.57 8.17 13.52
N LEU A 390 -11.33 8.53 14.79
CA LEU A 390 -10.62 9.76 15.15
C LEU A 390 -9.17 9.74 14.65
N ALA A 391 -8.47 8.62 14.77
CA ALA A 391 -7.07 8.50 14.33
C ALA A 391 -6.89 8.71 12.81
N ILE A 392 -7.88 8.32 12.01
CA ILE A 392 -7.90 8.53 10.54
C ILE A 392 -8.70 9.78 10.12
N SER A 393 -9.06 10.64 11.08
CA SER A 393 -9.76 11.91 10.87
C SER A 393 -11.09 11.76 10.12
N ILE A 394 -11.94 10.79 10.49
CA ILE A 394 -13.32 10.71 9.97
C ILE A 394 -14.09 11.99 10.37
N PRO A 395 -14.78 12.70 9.45
CA PRO A 395 -15.57 13.89 9.79
C PRO A 395 -16.69 13.60 10.80
N PRO A 396 -17.04 14.52 11.73
CA PRO A 396 -18.15 14.33 12.65
C PRO A 396 -19.53 14.26 11.96
N GLU A 397 -19.64 14.80 10.75
CA GLU A 397 -20.85 14.76 9.90
C GLU A 397 -21.04 13.40 9.20
N ASP A 398 -20.04 12.50 9.27
CA ASP A 398 -20.12 11.19 8.63
C ASP A 398 -21.25 10.33 9.23
N TYR A 399 -22.07 9.73 8.36
CA TYR A 399 -23.22 8.92 8.76
C TYR A 399 -22.84 7.82 9.76
N TYR A 400 -21.80 7.04 9.49
CA TYR A 400 -21.40 5.93 10.37
C TYR A 400 -20.85 6.43 11.70
N ARG A 401 -20.12 7.55 11.70
CA ARG A 401 -19.63 8.17 12.94
C ARG A 401 -20.78 8.69 13.80
N GLN A 402 -21.79 9.33 13.20
CA GLN A 402 -22.98 9.78 13.92
C GLN A 402 -23.75 8.62 14.53
N GLN A 403 -23.97 7.54 13.76
CA GLN A 403 -24.63 6.33 14.24
C GLN A 403 -23.89 5.70 15.44
N LEU A 404 -22.56 5.53 15.33
CA LEU A 404 -21.76 5.00 16.44
C LEU A 404 -21.80 5.91 17.68
N THR A 405 -21.82 7.24 17.49
CA THR A 405 -21.88 8.21 18.57
C THR A 405 -23.23 8.13 19.29
N ALA A 406 -24.34 8.06 18.55
CA ALA A 406 -25.68 7.88 19.12
C ALA A 406 -25.80 6.56 19.90
N LEU A 407 -25.32 5.45 19.34
CA LEU A 407 -25.30 4.16 20.04
C LEU A 407 -24.46 4.19 21.32
N ARG A 408 -23.28 4.83 21.27
CA ARG A 408 -22.44 5.02 22.45
C ARG A 408 -23.20 5.79 23.54
N ASP A 409 -23.84 6.90 23.19
CA ASP A 409 -24.50 7.78 24.16
C ASP A 409 -25.71 7.10 24.80
N ILE A 410 -26.54 6.42 24.00
CA ILE A 410 -27.65 5.58 24.50
C ILE A 410 -27.13 4.50 25.46
N GLY A 411 -26.10 3.74 25.04
CA GLY A 411 -25.54 2.66 25.84
C GLY A 411 -24.93 3.16 27.16
N LEU A 412 -24.20 4.27 27.14
CA LEU A 412 -23.60 4.86 28.34
C LEU A 412 -24.65 5.44 29.29
N GLN A 413 -25.65 6.16 28.77
CA GLN A 413 -26.71 6.74 29.58
C GLN A 413 -27.50 5.66 30.32
N TRP A 414 -27.87 4.58 29.62
CA TRP A 414 -28.55 3.46 30.24
C TRP A 414 -27.64 2.73 31.23
N ALA A 415 -26.37 2.48 30.87
CA ALA A 415 -25.41 1.81 31.76
C ALA A 415 -25.18 2.58 33.07
N ASP A 416 -25.11 3.90 33.03
CA ASP A 416 -24.97 4.74 34.23
C ASP A 416 -26.22 4.69 35.10
N THR A 417 -27.40 4.68 34.48
CA THR A 417 -28.68 4.52 35.18
C THR A 417 -28.76 3.15 35.86
N ALA A 418 -28.40 2.08 35.13
CA ALA A 418 -28.36 0.72 35.64
C ALA A 418 -27.39 0.57 36.82
N LYS A 419 -26.21 1.18 36.75
CA LYS A 419 -25.24 1.21 37.85
C LYS A 419 -25.79 1.91 39.09
N LYS A 420 -26.38 3.10 38.93
CA LYS A 420 -27.01 3.83 40.05
C LYS A 420 -28.10 3.01 40.73
N VAL A 421 -28.99 2.39 39.95
CA VAL A 421 -30.06 1.53 40.47
C VAL A 421 -29.50 0.27 41.13
N SER A 422 -28.42 -0.32 40.59
CA SER A 422 -27.79 -1.49 41.21
C SER A 422 -27.24 -1.23 42.62
N MET A 423 -26.91 0.03 42.93
CA MET A 423 -26.31 0.47 44.20
C MET A 423 -27.28 1.22 45.12
N ASP A 424 -28.58 1.25 44.80
CA ASP A 424 -29.59 2.05 45.50
C ASP A 424 -30.04 1.47 46.86
N GLY A 425 -29.49 0.32 47.28
CA GLY A 425 -29.81 -0.35 48.54
C GLY A 425 -31.27 -0.81 48.69
N GLY A 426 -32.02 -0.97 47.61
CA GLY A 426 -33.45 -1.34 47.69
C GLY A 426 -34.43 -0.18 47.45
N ALA A 427 -33.95 1.03 47.19
CA ALA A 427 -34.80 2.23 47.10
C ALA A 427 -35.81 2.19 45.94
N LEU A 428 -35.39 1.73 44.77
CA LEU A 428 -36.25 1.56 43.61
C LEU A 428 -37.05 0.25 43.73
N ARG A 429 -38.36 0.36 43.49
CA ARG A 429 -39.28 -0.78 43.50
C ARG A 429 -38.93 -1.78 42.39
N LEU A 430 -39.14 -3.07 42.66
CA LEU A 430 -38.76 -4.15 41.74
C LEU A 430 -39.49 -4.11 40.40
N ASP A 431 -40.75 -3.65 40.37
CA ASP A 431 -41.47 -3.45 39.12
C ASP A 431 -40.71 -2.50 38.17
N LYS A 432 -40.16 -1.40 38.71
CA LYS A 432 -39.33 -0.47 37.95
C LYS A 432 -37.93 -1.00 37.61
N VAL A 433 -37.36 -1.87 38.44
CA VAL A 433 -36.10 -2.56 38.11
C VAL A 433 -36.30 -3.54 36.95
N PHE A 434 -37.40 -4.28 36.91
CA PHE A 434 -37.71 -5.18 35.79
C PHE A 434 -38.00 -4.41 34.50
N GLU A 435 -38.71 -3.28 34.57
CA GLU A 435 -38.87 -2.37 33.42
C GLU A 435 -37.50 -1.93 32.86
N LEU A 436 -36.56 -1.54 33.72
CA LEU A 436 -35.21 -1.13 33.31
C LEU A 436 -34.39 -2.29 32.70
N ILE A 437 -34.54 -3.52 33.20
CA ILE A 437 -33.93 -4.72 32.61
C ILE A 437 -34.48 -4.95 31.19
N THR A 438 -35.80 -4.89 31.02
CA THR A 438 -36.43 -5.04 29.70
C THR A 438 -36.02 -3.91 28.74
N GLU A 439 -35.87 -2.68 29.23
CA GLU A 439 -35.32 -1.57 28.43
C GLU A 439 -33.91 -1.93 27.94
N GLY A 440 -33.03 -2.39 28.84
CA GLY A 440 -31.66 -2.81 28.51
C GLY A 440 -31.57 -3.95 27.51
N GLU A 441 -32.43 -4.97 27.66
CA GLU A 441 -32.52 -6.10 26.73
C GLU A 441 -32.94 -5.66 25.32
N ASN A 442 -33.73 -4.59 25.20
CA ASN A 442 -34.22 -4.05 23.94
C ASN A 442 -33.28 -2.99 23.33
N LEU A 443 -32.21 -2.57 24.03
CA LEU A 443 -31.26 -1.61 23.48
C LEU A 443 -30.56 -2.13 22.22
N PRO A 444 -30.19 -1.23 21.29
CA PRO A 444 -29.39 -1.59 20.12
C PRO A 444 -27.91 -1.88 20.45
N VAL A 445 -27.53 -1.83 21.73
CA VAL A 445 -26.16 -2.04 22.23
C VAL A 445 -26.17 -3.10 23.31
N ASP A 446 -25.20 -4.01 23.27
CA ASP A 446 -25.07 -5.07 24.26
C ASP A 446 -24.41 -4.57 25.55
N CYS A 447 -25.18 -4.64 26.65
CA CYS A 447 -24.81 -4.16 27.98
C CYS A 447 -24.88 -5.30 29.04
N VAL A 448 -24.34 -6.48 28.72
CA VAL A 448 -24.40 -7.69 29.58
C VAL A 448 -24.00 -7.44 31.04
N LYS A 449 -22.95 -6.63 31.28
CA LYS A 449 -22.42 -6.41 32.63
C LYS A 449 -23.44 -5.70 33.52
N GLU A 450 -24.02 -4.62 33.00
CA GLU A 450 -25.02 -3.82 33.69
C GLU A 450 -26.35 -4.56 33.83
N LEU A 451 -26.77 -5.32 32.81
CA LEU A 451 -27.93 -6.22 32.92
C LEU A 451 -27.74 -7.24 34.06
N LYS A 452 -26.53 -7.80 34.19
CA LYS A 452 -26.21 -8.71 35.29
C LYS A 452 -26.31 -8.02 36.65
N LEU A 453 -25.78 -6.80 36.79
CA LEU A 453 -25.90 -6.03 38.03
C LEU A 453 -27.36 -5.78 38.42
N LEU A 454 -28.22 -5.46 37.46
CA LEU A 454 -29.65 -5.27 37.70
C LEU A 454 -30.37 -6.57 38.07
N ARG A 455 -30.01 -7.69 37.43
CA ARG A 455 -30.53 -9.02 37.81
C ARG A 455 -30.11 -9.38 39.23
N ASP A 456 -28.85 -9.14 39.60
CA ASP A 456 -28.35 -9.37 40.96
C ASP A 456 -29.10 -8.49 41.96
N ARG A 457 -29.35 -7.22 41.62
CA ARG A 457 -30.16 -6.29 42.42
C ARG A 457 -31.64 -6.69 42.54
N SER A 458 -32.18 -7.45 41.59
CA SER A 458 -33.55 -7.97 41.64
C SER A 458 -33.71 -9.20 42.55
N MET A 459 -32.60 -9.80 43.01
CA MET A 459 -32.62 -10.90 43.98
C MET A 459 -32.83 -10.37 45.40
N LEU A 460 -33.86 -10.87 46.09
CA LEU A 460 -34.18 -10.49 47.46
C LEU A 460 -33.76 -11.57 48.45
N TYR A 461 -33.31 -11.14 49.62
CA TYR A 461 -32.89 -12.01 50.71
C TYR A 461 -33.59 -11.61 52.01
N CYS A 462 -33.49 -12.49 53.01
CA CYS A 462 -33.99 -12.30 54.36
C CYS A 462 -35.53 -12.09 54.44
N ILE A 463 -36.04 -11.97 55.66
CA ILE A 463 -37.44 -11.60 55.92
C ILE A 463 -37.73 -10.13 55.58
N CYS A 464 -36.70 -9.27 55.57
CA CYS A 464 -36.85 -7.85 55.24
C CYS A 464 -37.10 -7.60 53.75
N ARG A 465 -36.99 -8.63 52.90
CA ARG A 465 -37.19 -8.57 51.43
C ARG A 465 -36.38 -7.46 50.77
N ARG A 466 -35.14 -7.29 51.19
CA ARG A 466 -34.18 -6.35 50.60
C ARG A 466 -33.15 -7.09 49.78
N PRO A 467 -32.57 -6.48 48.74
CA PRO A 467 -31.38 -7.01 48.09
C PRO A 467 -30.22 -7.14 49.09
N TYR A 468 -29.20 -7.91 48.73
CA TYR A 468 -28.01 -8.07 49.57
C TYR A 468 -27.33 -6.72 49.77
N ASP A 469 -27.22 -6.26 51.02
CA ASP A 469 -26.71 -4.93 51.38
C ASP A 469 -25.42 -4.98 52.20
N GLN A 470 -24.60 -6.02 51.99
CA GLN A 470 -23.30 -6.27 52.64
C GLN A 470 -23.34 -6.47 54.16
N ARG A 471 -24.52 -6.44 54.79
CA ARG A 471 -24.67 -6.79 56.21
C ARG A 471 -24.30 -8.23 56.46
N ALA A 472 -23.91 -8.51 57.70
CA ALA A 472 -23.59 -9.86 58.12
C ALA A 472 -24.85 -10.75 58.05
N VAL A 473 -24.71 -11.89 57.39
CA VAL A 473 -25.79 -12.80 56.99
C VAL A 473 -25.52 -14.20 57.50
N ILE A 474 -26.58 -14.93 57.80
CA ILE A 474 -26.55 -16.35 58.18
C ILE A 474 -27.45 -17.15 57.24
N ALA A 475 -26.97 -18.33 56.82
CA ALA A 475 -27.75 -19.25 56.01
C ALA A 475 -28.52 -20.23 56.91
N CYS A 476 -29.76 -20.55 56.55
CA CYS A 476 -30.54 -21.60 57.23
C CYS A 476 -30.02 -22.98 56.81
N ASP A 477 -29.71 -23.88 57.75
CA ASP A 477 -29.21 -25.23 57.44
C ASP A 477 -30.27 -26.16 56.83
N LYS A 478 -31.57 -25.88 57.03
CA LYS A 478 -32.67 -26.65 56.43
C LYS A 478 -32.98 -26.21 54.99
N CYS A 479 -32.83 -24.92 54.70
CA CYS A 479 -33.37 -24.31 53.49
C CYS A 479 -32.38 -23.46 52.69
N ASN A 480 -31.15 -23.30 53.16
CA ASN A 480 -30.07 -22.55 52.51
C ASN A 480 -30.41 -21.10 52.11
N GLU A 481 -31.51 -20.54 52.63
CA GLU A 481 -31.88 -19.13 52.45
C GLU A 481 -31.06 -18.24 53.40
N TRP A 482 -30.75 -17.03 52.94
CA TRP A 482 -29.85 -16.10 53.62
C TRP A 482 -30.65 -15.04 54.38
N TYR A 483 -30.29 -14.80 55.64
CA TYR A 483 -30.95 -13.85 56.52
C TYR A 483 -29.93 -12.91 57.17
N HIS A 484 -30.22 -11.61 57.24
CA HIS A 484 -29.40 -10.68 58.01
C HIS A 484 -29.48 -11.02 59.51
N LEU A 485 -28.34 -11.06 60.20
CA LEU A 485 -28.27 -11.35 61.63
C LEU A 485 -29.16 -10.39 62.44
N ASP A 486 -29.14 -9.10 62.10
CA ASP A 486 -29.99 -8.08 62.72
C ASP A 486 -31.49 -8.36 62.55
N CYS A 487 -31.91 -8.75 61.34
CA CYS A 487 -33.32 -9.06 61.06
C CYS A 487 -33.80 -10.30 61.80
N MET A 488 -32.88 -11.22 62.14
CA MET A 488 -33.17 -12.42 62.91
C MET A 488 -32.88 -12.22 64.40
N THR A 489 -32.49 -11.01 64.84
CA THR A 489 -32.13 -10.68 66.22
C THR A 489 -31.04 -11.61 66.80
N ILE A 490 -30.08 -12.01 65.97
CA ILE A 490 -28.97 -12.90 66.35
C ILE A 490 -27.75 -12.06 66.69
N SER A 491 -27.32 -12.09 67.96
CA SER A 491 -26.15 -11.35 68.45
C SER A 491 -24.81 -12.07 68.26
N SER A 492 -24.82 -13.40 68.09
CA SER A 492 -23.63 -14.23 67.87
C SER A 492 -23.93 -15.32 66.85
N THR A 493 -23.04 -15.57 65.89
CA THR A 493 -23.24 -16.57 64.82
C THR A 493 -23.28 -18.00 65.40
N PRO A 494 -24.44 -18.68 65.48
CA PRO A 494 -24.50 -20.07 65.91
C PRO A 494 -23.89 -21.00 64.86
N LYS A 495 -23.47 -22.20 65.27
CA LYS A 495 -22.95 -23.24 64.36
C LYS A 495 -24.03 -23.88 63.48
N ILE A 496 -25.27 -23.91 63.96
CA ILE A 496 -26.45 -24.41 63.26
C ILE A 496 -27.54 -23.37 63.44
N TYR A 497 -28.18 -22.95 62.34
CA TYR A 497 -29.27 -22.00 62.33
C TYR A 497 -30.42 -22.51 61.47
N ILE A 498 -31.63 -22.57 62.05
CA ILE A 498 -32.86 -22.92 61.35
C ILE A 498 -33.76 -21.69 61.36
N CYS A 499 -34.23 -21.25 60.18
CA CYS A 499 -35.08 -20.07 60.10
C CYS A 499 -36.50 -20.32 60.64
N PRO A 500 -37.24 -19.29 61.08
CA PRO A 500 -38.59 -19.44 61.64
C PRO A 500 -39.57 -20.20 60.74
N ALA A 501 -39.46 -20.02 59.42
CA ALA A 501 -40.30 -20.76 58.47
C ALA A 501 -40.00 -22.27 58.48
N CYS A 502 -38.76 -22.65 58.73
CA CYS A 502 -38.30 -24.03 58.77
C CYS A 502 -38.49 -24.71 60.12
N ILE A 503 -38.54 -23.92 61.20
CA ILE A 503 -38.91 -24.36 62.55
C ILE A 503 -40.41 -24.71 62.62
N LEU A 504 -41.25 -23.98 61.87
CA LEU A 504 -42.70 -24.18 61.83
C LEU A 504 -43.16 -25.33 60.92
N GLU A 505 -42.25 -25.98 60.20
CA GLU A 505 -42.54 -27.25 59.52
C GLU A 505 -42.14 -28.40 60.44
N PRO A 506 -43.11 -29.09 61.10
CA PRO A 506 -42.84 -30.34 61.79
C PRO A 506 -42.31 -31.35 60.77
N GLU A 507 -41.42 -32.23 61.22
CA GLU A 507 -40.98 -33.36 60.41
C GLU A 507 -42.17 -34.28 60.13
N GLU A 508 -42.77 -34.16 58.95
CA GLU A 508 -43.53 -35.26 58.36
C GLU A 508 -42.58 -36.11 57.51
N ASP A 509 -41.86 -36.99 58.20
CA ASP A 509 -41.35 -38.23 57.62
C ASP A 509 -41.99 -39.38 58.41
N MET A 510 -42.91 -40.13 57.78
CA MET A 510 -42.94 -41.61 57.72
C MET A 510 -44.30 -42.17 57.28
N GLY A 511 -44.31 -42.74 56.06
CA GLY A 511 -44.87 -44.06 55.79
C GLY A 511 -46.36 -44.20 55.42
N GLY A 512 -46.64 -44.59 54.17
CA GLY A 512 -47.90 -45.26 53.83
C GLY A 512 -48.32 -45.17 52.35
N LEU A 513 -48.39 -46.33 51.70
CA LEU A 513 -48.77 -46.58 50.31
C LEU A 513 -50.06 -45.88 49.79
N ALA A 514 -50.00 -45.57 48.48
CA ALA A 514 -51.02 -45.12 47.50
C ALA A 514 -52.38 -45.90 47.52
N PRO A 515 -53.46 -45.56 46.74
CA PRO A 515 -53.43 -44.85 45.44
C PRO A 515 -54.61 -43.93 44.97
N ILE A 516 -54.25 -43.06 44.01
CA ILE A 516 -54.94 -42.60 42.76
C ILE A 516 -56.32 -41.90 42.84
N ALA A 517 -56.36 -40.65 42.34
CA ALA A 517 -57.23 -40.23 41.22
C ALA A 517 -56.71 -38.94 40.54
N GLN A 518 -56.80 -38.91 39.20
CA GLN A 518 -56.34 -37.87 38.27
C GLN A 518 -57.14 -36.56 38.38
N GLU A 519 -56.52 -35.42 38.00
CA GLU A 519 -56.97 -34.60 36.85
C GLU A 519 -56.02 -33.43 36.46
N ARG A 520 -55.43 -33.62 35.27
CA ARG A 520 -54.98 -32.74 34.15
C ARG A 520 -54.79 -31.20 34.23
N PHE A 521 -53.84 -30.78 33.36
CA PHE A 521 -53.65 -29.49 32.65
C PHE A 521 -53.00 -28.32 33.43
N THR A 522 -52.11 -27.46 32.89
CA THR A 522 -51.52 -27.21 31.56
C THR A 522 -50.18 -26.46 31.78
N GLY A 523 -49.28 -26.51 30.79
CA GLY A 523 -47.87 -26.09 30.91
C GLY A 523 -47.57 -24.58 30.98
N SER A 524 -46.31 -24.27 31.28
CA SER A 524 -45.40 -23.56 30.36
C SER A 524 -43.98 -23.56 30.95
N LYS A 525 -43.02 -24.08 30.19
CA LYS A 525 -41.58 -24.06 30.53
C LYS A 525 -40.97 -22.81 29.91
N PHE A 526 -40.29 -22.01 30.73
CA PHE A 526 -39.14 -21.23 30.28
C PHE A 526 -37.91 -21.78 31.00
N GLU A 527 -36.96 -22.26 30.20
CA GLU A 527 -35.57 -22.50 30.61
C GLU A 527 -34.78 -21.22 30.45
N GLU A 528 -33.98 -20.87 31.46
CA GLU A 528 -32.57 -20.41 31.37
C GLU A 528 -32.10 -19.95 32.78
N PRO A 529 -30.82 -19.60 33.03
CA PRO A 529 -29.59 -20.38 32.86
C PRO A 529 -28.74 -20.39 34.16
N GLN A 530 -27.73 -21.26 34.21
CA GLN A 530 -26.72 -21.34 35.27
C GLN A 530 -25.70 -20.18 35.22
N THR A 531 -25.14 -19.77 36.38
CA THR A 531 -23.70 -19.43 36.62
C THR A 531 -23.50 -18.89 38.05
N PRO A 532 -22.26 -18.75 38.60
CA PRO A 532 -21.06 -19.60 38.60
C PRO A 532 -20.46 -19.78 40.04
N LEU A 533 -19.70 -20.85 40.30
CA LEU A 533 -18.89 -20.99 41.53
C LEU A 533 -17.41 -20.63 41.26
N ARG A 534 -16.81 -19.80 42.14
CA ARG A 534 -15.38 -19.45 42.14
C ARG A 534 -14.54 -20.48 42.93
N ARG A 535 -13.27 -20.57 42.54
CA ARG A 535 -12.27 -21.64 42.72
C ARG A 535 -11.19 -21.27 43.74
N THR A 536 -10.86 -22.18 44.67
CA THR A 536 -9.54 -22.47 45.33
C THR A 536 -9.81 -23.42 46.51
N GLU A 537 -9.04 -24.45 46.90
CA GLU A 537 -7.75 -25.02 46.48
C GLU A 537 -7.63 -26.47 47.04
N LEU A 538 -6.90 -27.34 46.31
CA LEU A 538 -6.05 -28.48 46.75
C LEU A 538 -6.60 -29.60 47.67
N GLN A 539 -6.66 -30.83 47.13
CA GLN A 539 -5.68 -31.89 47.47
C GLN A 539 -5.72 -33.09 46.50
N LYS A 540 -4.52 -33.48 46.05
CA LYS A 540 -4.22 -34.63 45.19
C LYS A 540 -4.47 -35.95 45.94
N LYS A 541 -5.12 -36.92 45.29
CA LYS A 541 -4.70 -38.34 45.36
C LYS A 541 -4.96 -39.02 44.02
N SER A 542 -3.86 -39.51 43.46
CA SER A 542 -3.74 -40.29 42.24
C SER A 542 -4.23 -41.72 42.43
N GLN A 543 -4.89 -42.31 41.43
CA GLN A 543 -4.75 -43.73 41.11
C GLN A 543 -4.98 -43.99 39.62
N LYS A 544 -4.01 -44.72 39.04
CA LYS A 544 -3.86 -45.17 37.65
C LYS A 544 -4.85 -46.31 37.30
N ARG A 545 -5.27 -46.38 36.02
CA ARG A 545 -5.05 -47.49 35.04
C ARG A 545 -5.91 -47.25 33.78
N LYS A 546 -5.30 -47.02 32.60
CA LYS A 546 -5.04 -47.98 31.48
C LYS A 546 -6.34 -48.47 30.80
N SER A 547 -6.74 -47.88 29.66
CA SER A 547 -6.42 -48.26 28.26
C SER A 547 -7.25 -49.42 27.71
N VAL A 548 -7.97 -49.23 26.59
CA VAL A 548 -7.87 -50.03 25.33
C VAL A 548 -8.92 -49.51 24.32
N SER A 549 -8.46 -49.50 23.07
CA SER A 549 -9.03 -49.05 21.81
C SER A 549 -9.89 -50.12 21.09
N LYS A 550 -10.86 -49.72 20.25
CA LYS A 550 -11.07 -50.28 18.88
C LYS A 550 -12.18 -49.59 18.06
N THR A 551 -11.73 -48.90 17.01
CA THR A 551 -12.08 -48.89 15.58
C THR A 551 -13.27 -49.69 15.01
N MET A 552 -14.13 -48.93 14.28
CA MET A 552 -14.86 -49.11 12.99
C MET A 552 -15.32 -50.49 12.45
N ARG A 553 -16.55 -50.53 11.88
CA ARG A 553 -16.91 -50.55 10.41
C ARG A 553 -18.41 -50.94 10.24
N LEU A 554 -19.24 -50.15 9.53
CA LEU A 554 -19.70 -50.23 8.11
C LEU A 554 -20.56 -51.50 7.81
N ALA A 555 -21.68 -51.52 7.06
CA ALA A 555 -22.37 -50.56 6.18
C ALA A 555 -23.71 -51.15 5.63
N VAL A 556 -24.38 -50.39 4.73
CA VAL A 556 -25.28 -50.79 3.61
C VAL A 556 -26.78 -50.92 3.94
N ASP A 557 -27.79 -50.41 3.22
CA ASP A 557 -27.96 -49.52 2.02
C ASP A 557 -29.49 -49.33 1.78
N GLN A 558 -29.85 -48.41 0.88
CA GLN A 558 -31.10 -48.21 0.09
C GLN A 558 -31.80 -46.84 0.24
N GLY A 559 -31.76 -46.04 -0.85
CA GLY A 559 -32.73 -44.96 -1.17
C GLY A 559 -33.99 -45.52 -1.88
N PRO A 560 -34.92 -44.71 -2.46
CA PRO A 560 -34.79 -43.31 -2.92
C PRO A 560 -36.01 -42.36 -2.64
N GLY A 561 -35.87 -41.05 -2.96
CA GLY A 561 -36.93 -40.22 -3.57
C GLY A 561 -37.88 -39.34 -2.72
N ASP A 562 -37.80 -38.02 -2.98
CA ASP A 562 -38.85 -36.97 -3.01
C ASP A 562 -39.37 -36.15 -1.79
N VAL A 563 -39.08 -34.84 -1.87
CA VAL A 563 -39.96 -33.63 -1.76
C VAL A 563 -40.69 -33.26 -0.43
N VAL A 564 -40.19 -32.18 0.20
CA VAL A 564 -40.86 -31.00 0.83
C VAL A 564 -42.09 -31.21 1.76
N ARG A 565 -41.97 -30.79 3.05
CA ARG A 565 -42.66 -29.67 3.77
C ARG A 565 -42.84 -29.91 5.29
N ASN A 566 -42.33 -28.97 6.09
CA ASN A 566 -42.84 -28.40 7.35
C ASN A 566 -43.30 -29.22 8.59
N HIS A 567 -42.70 -28.82 9.71
CA HIS A 567 -43.22 -28.55 11.07
C HIS A 567 -43.60 -29.68 12.08
N SER A 568 -42.87 -29.62 13.20
CA SER A 568 -43.31 -29.63 14.62
C SER A 568 -43.49 -30.95 15.41
N GLY A 569 -42.87 -30.95 16.61
CA GLY A 569 -43.22 -31.71 17.84
C GLY A 569 -42.90 -33.22 17.83
N CYS A 570 -42.59 -33.92 18.92
CA CYS A 570 -42.47 -33.63 20.35
C CYS A 570 -41.83 -34.87 21.05
N GLU A 571 -41.37 -34.69 22.29
CA GLU A 571 -41.18 -35.70 23.36
C GLU A 571 -39.99 -36.69 23.36
N ARG A 572 -39.16 -36.58 24.41
CA ARG A 572 -39.12 -37.55 25.55
C ARG A 572 -38.36 -36.96 26.74
N LEU A 573 -39.08 -36.81 27.85
CA LEU A 573 -38.58 -36.42 29.17
C LEU A 573 -38.43 -37.66 30.03
N PHE A 574 -37.30 -37.78 30.74
CA PHE A 574 -37.25 -38.41 32.05
C PHE A 574 -36.29 -37.62 32.93
N TRP A 575 -36.83 -36.87 33.89
CA TRP A 575 -36.09 -36.33 35.03
C TRP A 575 -36.98 -36.47 36.26
N SER A 576 -36.54 -37.33 37.17
CA SER A 576 -37.02 -37.47 38.53
C SER A 576 -36.37 -36.43 39.45
N ASN A 577 -37.17 -35.99 40.45
CA ASN A 577 -36.82 -35.31 41.71
C ASN A 577 -36.37 -33.83 41.66
N ARG A 578 -37.29 -32.92 42.02
CA ARG A 578 -37.08 -31.48 42.28
C ARG A 578 -37.42 -31.12 43.74
N LYS A 579 -36.60 -30.28 44.39
CA LYS A 579 -36.95 -29.44 45.56
C LYS A 579 -36.90 -27.95 45.15
N PRO A 580 -37.76 -27.05 45.67
CA PRO A 580 -37.77 -25.63 45.30
C PRO A 580 -36.86 -24.80 46.23
N PHE A 581 -35.97 -23.97 45.68
CA PHE A 581 -35.24 -22.94 46.45
C PHE A 581 -35.07 -21.64 45.68
N ARG A 582 -35.07 -20.51 46.43
CA ARG A 582 -35.05 -19.07 46.06
C ARG A 582 -36.42 -18.39 45.98
N ARG A 583 -36.67 -17.46 46.89
CA ARG A 583 -37.80 -16.50 46.82
C ARG A 583 -37.57 -15.49 45.68
N ALA A 584 -37.77 -15.90 44.43
CA ALA A 584 -37.97 -14.94 43.34
C ALA A 584 -39.24 -14.13 43.65
N ALA A 585 -39.18 -12.80 43.51
CA ALA A 585 -40.36 -11.95 43.69
C ALA A 585 -41.40 -12.29 42.61
N ARG A 586 -42.47 -13.01 42.97
CA ARG A 586 -43.68 -13.09 42.15
C ARG A 586 -44.20 -11.67 41.94
N LYS A 587 -44.53 -11.32 40.69
CA LYS A 587 -45.34 -10.14 40.34
C LYS A 587 -46.54 -10.09 41.30
N ARG A 588 -46.77 -8.96 41.99
CA ARG A 588 -47.98 -8.80 42.81
C ARG A 588 -49.18 -8.82 41.85
N SER A 589 -49.86 -9.96 41.75
CA SER A 589 -51.28 -9.97 41.43
C SER A 589 -52.04 -9.60 42.71
N GLU A 590 -53.04 -8.75 42.53
CA GLU A 590 -53.89 -8.11 43.54
C GLU A 590 -54.31 -9.06 44.66
N PHE A 591 -54.00 -8.69 45.90
CA PHE A 591 -54.66 -9.25 47.09
C PHE A 591 -55.68 -8.21 47.58
N GLN A 592 -56.87 -8.24 46.97
CA GLN A 592 -58.08 -7.92 47.72
C GLN A 592 -58.52 -9.19 48.45
N SER A 593 -59.06 -9.00 49.65
CA SER A 593 -59.54 -10.01 50.61
C SER A 593 -58.43 -10.77 51.34
N LEU A 594 -58.28 -10.45 52.62
CA LEU A 594 -58.38 -11.36 53.78
C LEU A 594 -57.90 -10.62 55.05
N SER A 595 -58.77 -9.78 55.59
CA SER A 595 -58.88 -9.54 57.04
C SER A 595 -59.76 -10.66 57.61
N PRO A 596 -59.44 -11.25 58.78
CA PRO A 596 -60.21 -10.85 59.97
C PRO A 596 -59.51 -11.00 61.35
N PHE A 597 -60.13 -10.34 62.34
CA PHE A 597 -60.02 -10.48 63.82
C PHE A 597 -58.97 -9.67 64.59
N LEU A 598 -59.36 -8.43 64.94
CA LEU A 598 -59.19 -7.89 66.30
C LEU A 598 -60.54 -7.33 66.75
N TYR A 599 -61.21 -7.99 67.69
CA TYR A 599 -62.32 -7.41 68.45
C TYR A 599 -61.79 -6.99 69.82
N VAL A 600 -62.02 -5.73 70.13
CA VAL A 600 -61.74 -5.05 71.39
C VAL A 600 -62.81 -5.43 72.42
N GLN A 601 -62.42 -5.66 73.67
CA GLN A 601 -63.31 -5.48 74.82
C GLN A 601 -62.64 -4.54 75.81
N ASN A 602 -63.19 -3.33 75.90
CA ASN A 602 -63.11 -2.47 77.08
C ASN A 602 -64.48 -2.53 77.75
N ASN A 603 -64.48 -2.77 79.06
CA ASN A 603 -65.32 -2.07 80.03
C ASN A 603 -64.44 -1.73 81.22
#